data_AF-A0A6A6WYE4-F1
#
_entry.id   AF-A0A6A6WYE4-F1
#
_cell.length_a   1.000
_cell.length_b   1.000
_cell.length_c   1.000
_cell.angle_alpha   90.00
_cell.angle_beta   90.00
_cell.angle_gamma   90.00
#
_symmetry.space_group_name_H-M   'P 1'
#
loop_
_entity.id
_entity.type
_entity.pdbx_description
1 polymer ?
#
loop_
_entity_poly.entity_id
_entity_poly.type
_entity_poly.pdbx_seq_one_letter_code
_entity_poly.pdbx_strand_id
1 'polypeptide(L)'
;MRDAGNSWSEIAKTFPQRTEGSVKKHWYKDMHYAEFGEDESAALLAAIKEYDSNKWKVIGQKVGKPAKACEQFAKENFGGKS
;
A
#
# COMPACT_ATOMS: atom_id res chain seq x y z
N MET A 1 8.13 -11.60 -1.11
CA MET A 1 7.84 -12.89 -0.42
C MET A 1 6.48 -13.44 -0.80
N ARG A 2 5.37 -12.71 -0.63
CA ARG A 2 4.07 -13.12 -1.19
C ARG A 2 3.95 -12.92 -2.71
N ASP A 3 4.53 -11.84 -3.23
CA ASP A 3 4.55 -11.55 -4.68
C ASP A 3 5.32 -12.59 -5.51
N ALA A 4 6.18 -13.38 -4.84
CA ALA A 4 6.92 -14.50 -5.43
C ALA A 4 6.09 -15.82 -5.49
N GLY A 5 4.78 -15.77 -5.20
CA GLY A 5 3.89 -16.94 -5.27
C GLY A 5 3.85 -17.83 -4.02
N ASN A 6 4.53 -17.46 -2.93
CA ASN A 6 4.53 -18.26 -1.71
C ASN A 6 3.22 -18.11 -0.92
N SER A 7 2.68 -19.25 -0.48
CA SER A 7 1.55 -19.33 0.44
C SER A 7 1.91 -18.78 1.82
N TRP A 8 0.91 -18.31 2.58
CA TRP A 8 1.12 -17.80 3.94
C TRP A 8 1.76 -18.84 4.87
N SER A 9 1.39 -20.11 4.72
CA SER A 9 2.00 -21.23 5.45
C SER A 9 3.49 -21.37 5.17
N GLU A 10 3.93 -21.18 3.92
CA GLU A 10 5.36 -21.24 3.56
C GLU A 10 6.14 -20.06 4.14
N ILE A 11 5.55 -18.86 4.09
CA ILE A 11 6.17 -17.66 4.68
C ILE A 11 6.23 -17.78 6.20
N ALA A 12 5.22 -18.36 6.86
CA ALA A 12 5.23 -18.53 8.31
C ALA A 12 6.27 -19.55 8.79
N LYS A 13 6.61 -20.57 7.99
CA LYS A 13 7.66 -21.55 8.31
C LYS A 13 9.04 -20.91 8.50
N THR A 14 9.32 -19.77 7.88
CA THR A 14 10.58 -19.05 8.07
C THR A 14 10.64 -18.27 9.39
N PHE A 15 9.52 -18.13 10.10
CA PHE A 15 9.41 -17.44 11.37
C PHE A 15 8.86 -18.38 12.46
N PRO A 16 9.69 -19.27 13.05
CA PRO A 16 9.24 -20.30 13.99
C PRO A 16 8.58 -19.75 15.28
N GLN A 17 8.76 -18.46 15.57
CA GLN A 17 8.18 -17.77 16.73
C GLN A 17 6.90 -16.98 16.39
N ARG A 18 6.46 -17.00 15.13
CA ARG A 18 5.31 -16.24 14.64
C ARG A 18 4.27 -17.19 14.05
N THR A 19 3.00 -16.91 14.29
CA THR A 19 1.90 -17.66 13.68
C THR A 19 1.58 -17.12 12.29
N GLU A 20 0.96 -17.95 11.43
CA GLU A 20 0.49 -17.54 10.10
C GLU A 20 -0.36 -16.26 10.15
N GLY A 21 -1.25 -16.16 11.14
CA GLY A 21 -2.08 -14.96 11.35
C GLY A 21 -1.26 -13.72 11.70
N SER A 22 -0.20 -13.85 12.51
CA SER A 22 0.70 -12.75 12.87
C SER A 22 1.50 -12.26 11.67
N VAL A 23 2.06 -13.19 10.88
CA VAL A 23 2.80 -12.89 9.64
C VAL A 23 1.90 -12.21 8.62
N LYS A 24 0.67 -12.73 8.43
CA LYS A 24 -0.33 -12.14 7.54
C LYS A 24 -0.70 -10.72 7.97
N LYS A 25 -0.99 -10.50 9.25
CA LYS A 25 -1.32 -9.18 9.79
C LYS A 25 -0.17 -8.19 9.62
N HIS A 26 1.06 -8.61 9.88
CA HIS A 26 2.25 -7.78 9.70
C HIS A 26 2.46 -7.41 8.22
N TRP A 27 2.42 -8.39 7.32
CA TRP A 27 2.57 -8.15 5.89
C TRP A 27 1.48 -7.23 5.31
N TYR A 28 0.22 -7.42 5.70
CA TYR A 28 -0.85 -6.53 5.27
C TYR A 28 -0.74 -5.13 5.87
N LYS A 29 -0.26 -5.00 7.11
CA LYS A 29 0.02 -3.69 7.71
C LYS A 29 1.06 -2.95 6.86
N ASP A 30 2.18 -3.59 6.55
CA ASP A 30 3.25 -3.00 5.75
C ASP A 30 2.89 -2.82 4.26
N MET A 31 1.97 -3.64 3.71
CA MET A 31 1.46 -3.44 2.34
C MET A 31 0.34 -2.41 2.22
N HIS A 32 -0.42 -2.13 3.29
CA HIS A 32 -1.54 -1.20 3.24
C HIS A 32 -1.23 0.14 3.90
N TYR A 33 -0.15 0.23 4.65
CA TYR A 33 0.33 1.45 5.27
C TYR A 33 1.55 1.97 4.51
N ALA A 34 1.52 3.25 4.18
CA ALA A 34 2.70 3.98 3.77
C ALA A 34 2.61 5.38 4.37
N GLU A 35 3.74 5.86 4.87
CA GLU A 35 3.89 7.26 5.23
C GLU A 35 4.11 8.05 3.94
N PHE A 36 3.42 9.19 3.82
CA PHE A 36 3.57 10.14 2.73
C PHE A 36 4.11 11.43 3.34
N GLY A 37 5.33 11.80 2.98
CA GLY A 37 5.85 13.15 3.25
C GLY A 37 5.11 14.20 2.42
N GLU A 38 5.38 15.48 2.70
CA GLU A 38 4.75 16.60 1.99
C GLU A 38 4.99 16.53 0.47
N ASP A 39 6.20 16.25 0.03
CA ASP A 39 6.56 16.09 -1.39
C ASP A 39 5.84 14.89 -2.04
N GLU A 40 5.78 13.77 -1.33
CA GLU A 40 5.12 12.54 -1.80
C GLU A 40 3.59 12.72 -1.88
N SER A 41 3.01 13.50 -0.98
CA SER A 41 1.59 13.84 -1.01
C SER A 41 1.24 14.70 -2.24
N ALA A 42 2.11 15.64 -2.61
CA ALA A 42 1.96 16.44 -3.82
C ALA A 42 2.12 15.57 -5.09
N ALA A 43 3.11 14.67 -5.09
CA ALA A 43 3.31 13.71 -6.17
C ALA A 43 2.10 12.77 -6.33
N LEU A 44 1.52 12.30 -5.22
CA LEU A 44 0.30 11.50 -5.23
C LEU A 44 -0.88 12.27 -5.82
N LEU A 45 -1.09 13.52 -5.40
CA LEU A 45 -2.16 14.36 -5.95
C LEU A 45 -1.97 14.61 -7.45
N ALA A 46 -0.74 14.87 -7.90
CA ALA A 46 -0.42 15.04 -9.32
C ALA A 46 -0.68 13.75 -10.11
N ALA A 47 -0.27 12.59 -9.59
CA ALA A 47 -0.52 11.30 -10.21
C ALA A 47 -2.02 10.96 -10.28
N ILE A 48 -2.80 11.28 -9.24
CA ILE A 48 -4.26 11.12 -9.25
C ILE A 48 -4.90 11.98 -10.35
N LYS A 49 -4.46 13.22 -10.51
CA LYS A 49 -4.93 14.13 -11.57
C LYS A 49 -4.54 13.64 -12.98
N GLU A 50 -3.38 13.01 -13.13
CA GLU A 50 -2.87 12.50 -14.41
C GLU A 50 -3.54 11.19 -14.85
N TYR A 51 -3.71 10.22 -13.94
CA TYR A 51 -4.14 8.87 -14.29
C TYR A 51 -5.60 8.54 -13.96
N ASP A 52 -6.31 9.43 -13.26
CA ASP A 52 -7.66 9.24 -12.72
C ASP A 52 -7.68 8.42 -11.41
N SER A 53 -8.58 8.78 -10.49
CA SER A 53 -8.67 8.21 -9.12
C SER A 53 -9.16 6.76 -9.07
N ASN A 54 -9.32 6.11 -10.22
CA ASN A 54 -9.57 4.67 -10.35
C ASN A 54 -8.32 3.86 -10.73
N LYS A 55 -7.19 4.49 -11.08
CA LYS A 55 -5.94 3.82 -11.50
C LYS A 55 -4.88 3.71 -10.40
N TRP A 56 -5.29 3.34 -9.18
CA TRP A 56 -4.40 3.23 -8.02
C TRP A 56 -3.17 2.35 -8.22
N LYS A 57 -3.25 1.32 -9.06
CA LYS A 57 -2.10 0.46 -9.38
C LYS A 57 -0.99 1.25 -10.10
N VAL A 58 -1.37 2.10 -11.05
CA VAL A 58 -0.43 2.95 -11.81
C VAL A 58 0.06 4.10 -10.94
N ILE A 59 -0.86 4.74 -10.20
CA ILE A 59 -0.54 5.83 -9.27
C ILE A 59 0.47 5.35 -8.21
N GLY A 60 0.21 4.22 -7.57
CA GLY A 60 1.11 3.65 -6.57
C GLY A 60 2.50 3.33 -7.13
N GLN A 61 2.58 2.76 -8.34
CA GLN A 61 3.86 2.56 -9.02
C GLN A 61 4.59 3.87 -9.30
N LYS A 62 3.87 4.92 -9.69
CA LYS A 62 4.44 6.25 -9.97
C LYS A 62 5.02 6.90 -8.72
N VAL A 63 4.33 6.80 -7.57
CA VAL A 63 4.78 7.38 -6.29
C VAL A 63 5.66 6.42 -5.47
N GLY A 64 5.91 5.20 -5.95
CA GLY A 64 6.68 4.19 -5.23
C GLY A 64 5.99 3.67 -3.95
N LYS A 65 4.67 3.82 -3.83
CA LYS A 65 3.88 3.39 -2.67
C LYS A 65 2.85 2.32 -3.04
N PRO A 66 2.39 1.50 -2.08
CA PRO A 66 1.33 0.54 -2.36
C PRO A 66 0.05 1.23 -2.84
N ALA A 67 -0.58 0.68 -3.87
CA ALA A 67 -1.82 1.21 -4.45
C ALA A 67 -2.93 1.44 -3.41
N LYS A 68 -3.06 0.51 -2.46
CA LYS A 68 -4.04 0.61 -1.38
C LYS A 68 -3.72 1.70 -0.37
N ALA A 69 -2.44 1.92 -0.08
CA ALA A 69 -2.01 3.04 0.77
C ALA A 69 -2.29 4.39 0.08
N CYS A 70 -2.03 4.47 -1.23
CA CYS A 70 -2.35 5.65 -2.04
C CYS A 70 -3.84 5.97 -2.04
N GLU A 71 -4.69 4.95 -2.26
CA GLU A 71 -6.14 5.08 -2.22
C GLU A 71 -6.62 5.58 -0.85
N GLN A 72 -6.14 4.97 0.23
CA GLN A 72 -6.50 5.32 1.60
C GLN A 72 -6.08 6.74 1.94
N PHE A 73 -4.81 7.08 1.71
CA PHE A 73 -4.28 8.43 1.97
C PHE A 73 -5.03 9.48 1.16
N ALA A 74 -5.32 9.20 -0.11
CA ALA A 74 -6.06 10.12 -0.95
C ALA A 74 -7.50 10.33 -0.46
N LYS A 75 -8.19 9.29 0.01
CA LYS A 75 -9.53 9.45 0.60
C LYS A 75 -9.50 10.29 1.88
N GLU A 76 -8.51 10.10 2.75
CA GLU A 76 -8.41 10.82 4.02
C GLU A 76 -7.93 12.27 3.86
N ASN A 77 -6.99 12.52 2.94
CA ASN A 77 -6.35 13.84 2.78
C ASN A 77 -6.94 14.67 1.63
N PHE A 78 -7.46 14.02 0.58
CA PHE A 78 -8.03 14.68 -0.60
C PHE A 78 -9.54 14.42 -0.79
N GLY A 79 -10.10 13.39 -0.16
CA GLY A 79 -11.49 12.96 -0.33
C GLY A 79 -12.53 13.83 0.39
N GLY A 80 -12.12 14.94 0.99
CA GLY A 80 -13.00 15.83 1.77
C GLY A 80 -12.67 17.31 1.58
N LYS A 81 -12.98 17.85 0.40
CA LYS A 81 -13.38 19.25 0.22
C LYS A 81 -14.48 19.32 -0.85
N SER A 82 -15.70 19.02 -0.43
CA SER A 82 -16.91 19.65 -0.97
C SER A 82 -17.64 20.28 0.20
#